data_AF-A0A821K2J3-F1
#
_entry.id   AF-A0A821K2J3-F1
#
_cell.length_a   1.000
_cell.length_b   1.000
_cell.length_c   1.000
_cell.angle_alpha   90.00
_cell.angle_beta   90.00
_cell.angle_gamma   90.00
#
_symmetry.space_group_name_H-M   'P 1'
#
loop_
_entity.id
_entity.type
_entity.pdbx_description
1 polymer ?
#
loop_
_entity_poly.entity_id
_entity_poly.type
_entity_poly.pdbx_seq_one_letter_code
_entity_poly.pdbx_strand_id
1 'polypeptide(L)'
;MSTSSIITTRKTRSTCVISNSMDVSNIHDDFHTNLHSPVQFTHIYNQYYQSLTNRSTLFNILCHILTIENVDRKICLFILDCLITNYDCLSDIQFKQDLLPFIKQIFLTKDNNNNNEVLLSIIRLFIVLVEYRSNILILTLVEWLLCLLNFIATHITSTTYLIYGDLIIDLLSKIIKQYTPLSKEIVEILSRTSTSLIISINFLHQLKLWIQNIDDVRLALFTIHLWESLAILLSRLIIRGHTKGNEILAIIED
;
A
#
# COMPACT_ATOMS: atom_id res chain seq x y z
N MET A 1 76.93 -23.48 17.76
CA MET A 1 75.93 -22.52 17.23
C MET A 1 74.70 -23.32 16.85
N SER A 2 73.69 -23.30 17.72
CA SER A 2 72.46 -24.08 17.59
C SER A 2 71.33 -23.20 18.07
N THR A 3 70.52 -22.72 17.13
CA THR A 3 69.40 -21.81 17.37
C THR A 3 68.16 -22.61 17.81
N SER A 4 67.79 -22.47 19.07
CA SER A 4 66.49 -22.90 19.59
C SER A 4 65.41 -21.92 19.15
N SER A 5 64.55 -22.32 18.22
CA SER A 5 63.37 -21.54 17.81
C SER A 5 62.23 -21.73 18.82
N ILE A 6 61.92 -20.65 19.55
CA ILE A 6 60.72 -20.54 20.37
C ILE A 6 59.51 -20.45 19.43
N ILE A 7 58.66 -21.48 19.41
CA ILE A 7 57.38 -21.48 18.71
C ILE A 7 56.34 -20.86 19.65
N THR A 8 56.02 -19.59 19.44
CA THR A 8 54.83 -18.95 20.03
C THR A 8 53.57 -19.58 19.44
N THR A 9 52.89 -20.43 20.21
CA THR A 9 51.53 -20.91 19.90
C THR A 9 50.54 -19.78 20.10
N ARG A 10 50.28 -19.03 19.02
CA ARG A 10 49.15 -18.11 18.95
C ARG A 10 47.88 -18.98 18.94
N LYS A 11 47.17 -19.06 20.07
CA LYS A 11 45.81 -19.61 20.14
C LYS A 11 44.94 -18.86 19.12
N THR A 12 44.75 -19.46 17.95
CA THR A 12 43.65 -19.12 17.07
C THR A 12 42.37 -19.45 17.85
N ARG A 13 41.70 -18.40 18.34
CA ARG A 13 40.29 -18.49 18.72
C ARG A 13 39.57 -19.02 17.49
N SER A 14 39.15 -20.27 17.52
CA SER A 14 38.09 -20.77 16.64
C SER A 14 36.87 -19.92 16.95
N THR A 15 36.67 -18.84 16.18
CA THR A 15 35.34 -18.29 15.99
C THR A 15 34.56 -19.42 15.34
N CYS A 16 33.77 -20.12 16.15
CA CYS A 16 32.61 -20.84 15.66
C CYS A 16 31.76 -19.78 14.96
N VAL A 17 31.96 -19.64 13.66
CA VAL A 17 31.01 -18.98 12.79
C VAL A 17 29.82 -19.91 12.85
N ILE A 18 28.88 -19.61 13.75
CA ILE A 18 27.54 -20.17 13.66
C ILE A 18 27.03 -19.65 12.32
N SER A 19 27.07 -20.50 11.31
CA SER A 19 26.39 -20.28 10.05
C SER A 19 24.89 -20.26 10.37
N ASN A 20 24.37 -19.09 10.72
CA ASN A 20 22.94 -18.81 10.87
C ASN A 20 22.26 -18.80 9.49
N SER A 21 22.48 -19.83 8.66
CA SER A 21 21.55 -20.15 7.59
C SER A 21 20.42 -20.96 8.22
N MET A 22 19.58 -20.29 9.03
CA MET A 22 18.25 -20.81 9.30
C MET A 22 17.58 -20.92 7.93
N ASP A 23 17.30 -22.15 7.50
CA ASP A 23 16.90 -22.41 6.12
C ASP A 23 15.57 -21.71 5.84
N VAL A 24 15.55 -20.81 4.86
CA VAL A 24 14.39 -19.96 4.55
C VAL A 24 13.18 -20.82 4.15
N SER A 25 13.44 -22.02 3.62
CA SER A 25 12.44 -23.06 3.34
C SER A 25 11.66 -23.47 4.60
N ASN A 26 12.35 -23.76 5.71
CA ASN A 26 11.71 -24.17 6.96
C ASN A 26 10.82 -23.06 7.54
N ILE A 27 11.24 -21.80 7.43
CA ILE A 27 10.45 -20.65 7.88
C ILE A 27 9.15 -20.55 7.06
N HIS A 28 9.27 -20.72 5.74
CA HIS A 28 8.13 -20.70 4.84
C HIS A 28 7.13 -21.82 5.17
N ASP A 29 7.61 -23.05 5.35
CA ASP A 29 6.79 -24.21 5.68
C ASP A 29 6.07 -24.06 7.03
N ASP A 30 6.73 -23.48 8.04
CA ASP A 30 6.12 -23.20 9.33
C ASP A 30 4.94 -22.22 9.22
N PHE A 31 5.07 -21.16 8.42
CA PHE A 31 3.95 -20.25 8.20
C PHE A 31 2.82 -20.91 7.41
N HIS A 32 3.14 -21.63 6.33
CA HIS A 32 2.14 -22.28 5.47
C HIS A 32 1.32 -23.31 6.23
N THR A 33 1.96 -24.14 7.04
CA THR A 33 1.28 -25.15 7.86
C THR A 33 0.34 -24.53 8.91
N ASN A 34 0.57 -23.27 9.31
CA ASN A 34 -0.19 -22.59 10.37
C ASN A 34 -1.12 -21.47 9.87
N LEU A 35 -1.39 -21.38 8.55
CA LEU A 35 -2.32 -20.38 7.97
C LEU A 35 -3.78 -20.52 8.45
N HIS A 36 -4.12 -21.62 9.12
CA HIS A 36 -5.46 -21.85 9.67
C HIS A 36 -5.62 -21.33 11.10
N SER A 37 -4.55 -20.87 11.75
CA SER A 37 -4.53 -20.51 13.17
C SER A 37 -3.83 -19.18 13.40
N PRO A 38 -4.59 -18.05 13.51
CA PRO A 38 -4.01 -16.72 13.69
C PRO A 38 -3.12 -16.61 14.94
N VAL A 39 -3.44 -17.37 16.00
CA VAL A 39 -2.66 -17.40 17.24
C VAL A 39 -1.30 -18.07 17.02
N GLN A 40 -1.26 -19.24 16.38
CA GLN A 40 -0.02 -19.92 16.07
C GLN A 40 0.81 -19.13 15.04
N PHE A 41 0.16 -18.57 14.03
CA PHE A 41 0.80 -17.69 13.05
C PHE A 41 1.53 -16.53 13.73
N THR A 42 0.87 -15.84 14.66
CA THR A 42 1.46 -14.73 15.42
C THR A 42 2.61 -15.21 16.31
N HIS A 43 2.48 -16.38 16.94
CA HIS A 43 3.54 -16.96 17.76
C HIS A 43 4.81 -17.24 16.94
N ILE A 44 4.63 -17.87 15.77
CA ILE A 44 5.71 -18.18 14.82
C ILE A 44 6.39 -16.88 14.34
N TYR A 45 5.60 -15.87 13.97
CA TYR A 45 6.15 -14.55 13.64
C TYR A 45 7.02 -13.98 14.76
N ASN A 46 6.54 -13.99 16.01
CA ASN A 46 7.30 -13.41 17.12
C ASN A 46 8.61 -14.16 17.39
N GLN A 47 8.62 -15.49 17.25
CA GLN A 47 9.83 -16.30 17.38
C GLN A 47 10.87 -15.93 16.30
N TYR A 48 10.43 -15.81 15.05
CA TYR A 48 11.31 -15.46 13.93
C TYR A 48 11.74 -13.99 13.95
N TYR A 49 10.86 -13.07 14.32
CA TYR A 49 11.16 -11.65 14.38
C TYR A 49 12.26 -11.32 15.40
N GLN A 50 12.29 -12.05 16.52
CA GLN A 50 13.33 -11.88 17.55
C GLN A 50 14.66 -12.54 17.20
N SER A 51 14.64 -13.63 16.44
CA SER A 51 15.83 -14.45 16.15
C SER A 51 16.55 -14.05 14.85
N LEU A 52 15.82 -13.53 13.85
CA LEU A 52 16.39 -13.18 12.56
C LEU A 52 17.15 -11.87 12.60
N THR A 53 18.43 -11.91 12.20
CA THR A 53 19.24 -10.71 11.95
C THR A 53 18.78 -9.95 10.70
N ASN A 54 18.16 -10.64 9.72
CA ASN A 54 17.62 -10.02 8.52
C ASN A 54 16.08 -10.10 8.50
N ARG A 55 15.44 -9.02 8.95
CA ARG A 55 13.97 -8.90 8.96
C ARG A 55 13.36 -8.89 7.56
N SER A 56 14.09 -8.45 6.52
CA SER A 56 13.55 -8.38 5.16
C SER A 56 13.07 -9.74 4.61
N THR A 57 13.71 -10.84 5.01
CA THR A 57 13.30 -12.21 4.62
C THR A 57 11.95 -12.59 5.24
N LEU A 58 11.71 -12.21 6.49
CA LEU A 58 10.43 -12.43 7.15
C LEU A 58 9.31 -11.66 6.45
N PHE A 59 9.54 -10.38 6.16
CA PHE A 59 8.56 -9.56 5.43
C PHE A 59 8.31 -10.04 4.00
N ASN A 60 9.32 -10.64 3.34
CA ASN A 60 9.12 -11.32 2.06
C ASN A 60 8.07 -12.42 2.16
N ILE A 61 8.23 -13.30 3.16
CA ILE A 61 7.32 -14.44 3.38
C ILE A 61 5.92 -13.92 3.72
N LEU A 62 5.82 -12.91 4.59
CA LEU A 62 4.52 -12.31 4.93
C LEU A 62 3.81 -11.71 3.72
N CYS A 63 4.52 -10.98 2.85
CA CYS A 63 3.95 -10.44 1.61
C CYS A 63 3.49 -11.57 0.69
N HIS A 64 4.29 -12.62 0.53
CA HIS A 64 3.93 -13.76 -0.31
C HIS A 64 2.67 -14.47 0.22
N ILE A 65 2.51 -14.59 1.54
CA ILE A 65 1.31 -15.19 2.15
C ILE A 65 0.04 -14.44 1.75
N LEU A 66 0.07 -13.11 1.62
CA LEU A 66 -1.10 -12.34 1.17
C LEU A 66 -1.55 -12.70 -0.25
N THR A 67 -0.69 -13.33 -1.06
CA THR A 67 -1.03 -13.79 -2.41
C THR A 67 -1.76 -15.14 -2.44
N ILE A 68 -1.81 -15.84 -1.31
CA ILE A 68 -2.48 -17.14 -1.20
C ILE A 68 -3.99 -16.94 -1.16
N GLU A 69 -4.73 -17.76 -1.90
CA GLU A 69 -6.19 -17.71 -1.89
C GLU A 69 -6.76 -18.10 -0.51
N ASN A 70 -7.78 -17.36 -0.06
CA ASN A 70 -8.55 -17.65 1.16
C ASN A 70 -7.73 -17.64 2.47
N VAL A 71 -6.68 -16.81 2.57
CA VAL A 71 -6.01 -16.58 3.85
C VAL A 71 -6.98 -15.99 4.87
N ASP A 72 -6.89 -16.47 6.11
CA ASP A 72 -7.72 -16.00 7.21
C ASP A 72 -7.60 -14.47 7.39
N ARG A 73 -8.75 -13.80 7.49
CA ARG A 73 -8.80 -12.33 7.59
C ARG A 73 -7.96 -11.78 8.75
N LYS A 74 -7.89 -12.46 9.90
CA LYS A 74 -7.09 -12.00 11.03
C LYS A 74 -5.60 -12.09 10.75
N ILE A 75 -5.19 -13.10 9.96
CA ILE A 75 -3.81 -13.20 9.49
C ILE A 75 -3.49 -12.07 8.50
N CYS A 76 -4.40 -11.77 7.56
CA CYS A 76 -4.23 -10.64 6.66
C CYS A 76 -4.05 -9.32 7.41
N LEU A 77 -4.91 -9.05 8.41
CA LEU A 77 -4.82 -7.84 9.24
C LEU A 77 -3.51 -7.80 10.01
N PHE A 78 -3.12 -8.91 10.63
CA PHE A 78 -1.85 -9.01 11.33
C PHE A 78 -0.63 -8.70 10.43
N ILE A 79 -0.61 -9.24 9.22
CA ILE A 79 0.45 -8.97 8.25
C ILE A 79 0.48 -7.48 7.88
N LEU A 80 -0.69 -6.88 7.61
CA LEU A 80 -0.78 -5.45 7.28
C LEU A 80 -0.31 -4.58 8.44
N ASP A 81 -0.67 -4.90 9.69
CA ASP A 81 -0.20 -4.19 10.88
C ASP A 81 1.32 -4.30 11.06
N CYS A 82 1.88 -5.48 10.78
CA CYS A 82 3.34 -5.68 10.76
C CYS A 82 4.01 -4.79 9.71
N LEU A 83 3.44 -4.71 8.51
CA LEU A 83 3.95 -3.87 7.40
C LEU A 83 3.82 -2.38 7.69
N ILE A 84 2.74 -1.94 8.34
CA ILE A 84 2.55 -0.56 8.79
C ILE A 84 3.63 -0.19 9.82
N THR A 85 3.92 -1.09 10.76
CA THR A 85 4.88 -0.83 11.85
C THR A 85 6.34 -0.91 11.39
N ASN A 86 6.64 -1.75 10.40
CA ASN A 86 7.99 -2.04 9.91
C ASN A 86 8.10 -1.78 8.40
N TYR A 87 7.56 -0.64 7.96
CA TYR A 87 7.47 -0.27 6.55
C TYR A 87 8.84 -0.18 5.85
N ASP A 88 9.91 0.01 6.63
CA ASP A 88 11.31 0.08 6.17
C ASP A 88 11.82 -1.28 5.66
N CYS A 89 11.23 -2.38 6.14
CA CYS A 89 11.57 -3.74 5.73
C CYS A 89 10.96 -4.14 4.38
N LEU A 90 10.04 -3.33 3.83
CA LEU A 90 9.37 -3.59 2.55
C LEU A 90 10.22 -3.11 1.37
N SER A 91 10.52 -4.02 0.44
CA SER A 91 11.22 -3.70 -0.81
C SER A 91 10.27 -3.36 -1.97
N ASP A 92 10.77 -2.60 -2.93
CA ASP A 92 10.06 -2.25 -4.17
C ASP A 92 9.58 -3.48 -4.95
N ILE A 93 10.39 -4.55 -4.94
CA ILE A 93 10.11 -5.81 -5.65
C ILE A 93 8.91 -6.50 -5.00
N GLN A 94 8.94 -6.69 -3.68
CA GLN A 94 7.85 -7.30 -2.91
C GLN A 94 6.56 -6.50 -3.01
N PHE A 95 6.65 -5.17 -2.93
CA PHE A 95 5.48 -4.32 -3.10
C PHE A 95 4.82 -4.55 -4.47
N LYS A 96 5.62 -4.58 -5.54
CA LYS A 96 5.10 -4.75 -6.90
C LYS A 96 4.58 -6.15 -7.19
N GLN A 97 5.27 -7.18 -6.72
CA GLN A 97 4.99 -8.58 -7.08
C GLN A 97 3.91 -9.21 -6.21
N ASP A 98 3.87 -8.89 -4.91
CA ASP A 98 2.98 -9.56 -3.97
C ASP A 98 1.88 -8.62 -3.46
N LEU A 99 2.29 -7.46 -2.92
CA LEU A 99 1.38 -6.60 -2.17
C LEU A 99 0.42 -5.82 -3.08
N LEU A 100 0.90 -5.27 -4.20
CA LEU A 100 0.06 -4.53 -5.14
C LEU A 100 -1.04 -5.41 -5.77
N PRO A 101 -0.76 -6.64 -6.26
CA PRO A 101 -1.80 -7.55 -6.72
C PRO A 101 -2.86 -7.85 -5.65
N PHE A 102 -2.43 -8.14 -4.42
CA PHE A 102 -3.35 -8.34 -3.29
C PHE A 102 -4.22 -7.11 -3.05
N ILE A 103 -3.62 -5.92 -2.97
CA ILE A 103 -4.35 -4.65 -2.79
C ILE A 103 -5.39 -4.42 -3.89
N LYS A 104 -5.01 -4.66 -5.16
CA LYS A 104 -5.92 -4.52 -6.29
C LYS A 104 -7.11 -5.48 -6.17
N GLN A 105 -6.86 -6.74 -5.82
CA GLN A 105 -7.91 -7.73 -5.62
C GLN A 105 -8.89 -7.29 -4.55
N ILE A 106 -8.40 -6.78 -3.41
CA ILE A 106 -9.25 -6.29 -2.32
C ILE A 106 -10.09 -5.09 -2.77
N PHE A 107 -9.50 -4.08 -3.45
CA PHE A 107 -10.27 -2.92 -3.93
C PHE A 107 -11.32 -3.24 -5.00
N LEU A 108 -11.12 -4.31 -5.78
CA LEU A 108 -12.04 -4.71 -6.85
C LEU A 108 -13.13 -5.70 -6.38
N THR A 109 -13.01 -6.26 -5.18
CA THR A 109 -13.98 -7.22 -4.64
C THR A 109 -15.29 -6.50 -4.27
N LYS A 110 -16.44 -6.96 -4.78
CA LYS A 110 -17.73 -6.28 -4.61
C LYS A 110 -18.34 -6.41 -3.20
N ASP A 111 -17.99 -7.46 -2.47
CA ASP A 111 -18.55 -7.75 -1.14
C ASP A 111 -17.75 -7.11 0.01
N ASN A 112 -17.56 -5.79 -0.08
CA ASN A 112 -16.61 -5.07 0.75
C ASN A 112 -17.06 -4.88 2.21
N ASN A 113 -18.33 -5.09 2.54
CA ASN A 113 -18.82 -4.95 3.92
C ASN A 113 -18.08 -5.89 4.89
N ASN A 114 -17.67 -7.07 4.43
CA ASN A 114 -16.89 -8.02 5.23
C ASN A 114 -15.39 -7.75 5.22
N ASN A 115 -14.90 -6.79 4.41
CA ASN A 115 -13.49 -6.48 4.25
C ASN A 115 -13.12 -5.07 4.73
N ASN A 116 -14.04 -4.36 5.40
CA ASN A 116 -13.83 -2.97 5.82
C ASN A 116 -12.52 -2.76 6.61
N GLU A 117 -12.19 -3.64 7.55
CA GLU A 117 -10.96 -3.53 8.34
C GLU A 117 -9.69 -3.76 7.50
N VAL A 118 -9.75 -4.66 6.52
CA VAL A 118 -8.62 -4.93 5.61
C VAL A 118 -8.38 -3.73 4.71
N LEU A 119 -9.46 -3.16 4.16
CA LEU A 119 -9.41 -1.91 3.38
C LEU A 119 -8.85 -0.74 4.19
N LEU A 120 -9.29 -0.57 5.44
CA LEU A 120 -8.74 0.45 6.34
C LEU A 120 -7.25 0.25 6.58
N SER A 121 -6.82 -0.99 6.78
CA SER A 121 -5.40 -1.33 6.99
C SER A 121 -4.57 -1.06 5.73
N ILE A 122 -5.11 -1.33 4.53
CA ILE A 122 -4.47 -0.98 3.25
C ILE A 122 -4.34 0.55 3.10
N ILE A 123 -5.39 1.31 3.40
CA ILE A 123 -5.35 2.78 3.31
C ILE A 123 -4.30 3.33 4.30
N ARG A 124 -4.25 2.82 5.53
CA ARG A 124 -3.23 3.18 6.52
C ARG A 124 -1.81 2.83 6.06
N LEU A 125 -1.63 1.65 5.47
CA LEU A 125 -0.36 1.25 4.87
C LEU A 125 0.06 2.22 3.77
N PHE A 126 -0.85 2.63 2.88
CA PHE A 126 -0.56 3.64 1.87
C PHE A 126 -0.20 4.99 2.48
N ILE A 127 -0.89 5.45 3.51
CA ILE A 127 -0.55 6.69 4.22
C ILE A 127 0.90 6.64 4.72
N VAL A 128 1.29 5.55 5.39
CA VAL A 128 2.65 5.34 5.88
C VAL A 128 3.66 5.28 4.74
N LEU A 129 3.36 4.54 3.66
CA LEU A 129 4.25 4.41 2.52
C LEU A 129 4.42 5.73 1.76
N VAL A 130 3.37 6.54 1.59
CA VAL A 130 3.49 7.88 0.98
C VAL A 130 4.35 8.79 1.85
N GLU A 131 4.21 8.71 3.18
CA GLU A 131 4.94 9.57 4.09
C GLU A 131 6.43 9.22 4.20
N TYR A 132 6.76 7.93 4.31
CA TYR A 132 8.10 7.48 4.66
C TYR A 132 8.84 6.69 3.56
N ARG A 133 8.12 6.17 2.56
CA ARG A 133 8.66 5.30 1.49
C ARG A 133 8.07 5.65 0.11
N SER A 134 7.88 6.94 -0.17
CA SER A 134 7.18 7.42 -1.37
C SER A 134 7.75 6.89 -2.70
N ASN A 135 9.05 6.61 -2.73
CA ASN A 135 9.73 6.01 -3.87
C ASN A 135 9.22 4.61 -4.25
N ILE A 136 8.69 3.83 -3.31
CA ILE A 136 8.07 2.52 -3.63
C ILE A 136 6.81 2.72 -4.47
N LEU A 137 6.03 3.74 -4.12
CA LEU A 137 4.72 3.99 -4.69
C LEU A 137 4.76 4.77 -6.00
N ILE A 138 5.79 5.61 -6.23
CA ILE A 138 5.85 6.48 -7.42
C ILE A 138 5.76 5.68 -8.73
N LEU A 139 6.45 4.53 -8.80
CA LEU A 139 6.52 3.69 -10.01
C LEU A 139 5.22 2.93 -10.27
N THR A 140 4.35 2.82 -9.27
CA THR A 140 3.06 2.13 -9.35
C THR A 140 1.89 3.09 -9.13
N LEU A 141 2.16 4.40 -9.05
CA LEU A 141 1.23 5.45 -8.65
C LEU A 141 -0.07 5.36 -9.43
N VAL A 142 0.03 5.21 -10.75
CA VAL A 142 -1.14 5.10 -11.61
C VAL A 142 -2.00 3.89 -11.25
N GLU A 143 -1.39 2.73 -11.06
CA GLU A 143 -2.11 1.48 -10.90
C GLU A 143 -2.95 1.44 -9.62
N TRP A 144 -2.37 1.84 -8.48
CA TRP A 144 -3.09 1.80 -7.23
C TRP A 144 -4.00 3.02 -7.04
N LEU A 145 -3.66 4.19 -7.60
CA LEU A 145 -4.51 5.38 -7.52
C LEU A 145 -5.82 5.15 -8.28
N LEU A 146 -5.78 4.48 -9.43
CA LEU A 146 -6.99 4.10 -10.17
C LEU A 146 -7.87 3.15 -9.36
N CYS A 147 -7.28 2.16 -8.68
CA CYS A 147 -8.03 1.26 -7.79
C CYS A 147 -8.67 2.02 -6.62
N LEU A 148 -7.94 2.95 -6.00
CA LEU A 148 -8.45 3.77 -4.90
C LEU A 148 -9.62 4.65 -5.36
N LEU A 149 -9.52 5.31 -6.51
CA LEU A 149 -10.56 6.21 -7.01
C LEU A 149 -11.80 5.45 -7.46
N ASN A 150 -11.63 4.28 -8.08
CA ASN A 150 -12.74 3.38 -8.36
C ASN A 150 -13.43 2.94 -7.07
N PHE A 151 -12.66 2.53 -6.06
CA PHE A 151 -13.18 2.18 -4.74
C PHE A 151 -14.00 3.33 -4.13
N ILE A 152 -13.48 4.57 -4.19
CA ILE A 152 -14.18 5.75 -3.68
C ILE A 152 -15.54 5.91 -4.40
N ALA A 153 -15.55 5.89 -5.73
CA ALA A 153 -16.78 6.04 -6.51
C ALA A 153 -17.83 4.97 -6.24
N THR A 154 -17.43 3.72 -6.02
CA THR A 154 -18.37 2.60 -5.91
C THR A 154 -18.78 2.28 -4.47
N HIS A 155 -17.96 2.64 -3.48
CA HIS A 155 -18.19 2.26 -2.08
C HIS A 155 -18.50 3.41 -1.15
N ILE A 156 -18.15 4.65 -1.48
CA ILE A 156 -18.49 5.77 -0.61
C ILE A 156 -19.97 6.13 -0.77
N THR A 157 -20.67 6.07 0.36
CA THR A 157 -22.08 6.41 0.52
C THR A 157 -22.23 7.23 1.81
N SER A 158 -23.46 7.68 2.11
CA SER A 158 -23.78 8.35 3.37
C SER A 158 -23.48 7.52 4.63
N THR A 159 -23.31 6.20 4.52
CA THR A 159 -22.98 5.35 5.68
C THR A 159 -21.51 5.00 5.75
N THR A 160 -20.85 4.76 4.62
CA THR A 160 -19.46 4.29 4.58
C THR A 160 -18.44 5.43 4.65
N TYR A 161 -18.80 6.67 4.33
CA TYR A 161 -17.85 7.80 4.45
C TYR A 161 -17.40 7.99 5.91
N LEU A 162 -18.24 7.67 6.90
CA LEU A 162 -17.90 7.71 8.32
C LEU A 162 -16.77 6.74 8.70
N ILE A 163 -16.55 5.71 7.87
CA ILE A 163 -15.52 4.68 8.09
C ILE A 163 -14.21 5.12 7.43
N TYR A 164 -14.27 5.62 6.19
CA TYR A 164 -13.08 5.80 5.34
C TYR A 164 -12.69 7.26 5.09
N GLY A 165 -13.62 8.20 5.25
CA GLY A 165 -13.54 9.55 4.70
C GLY A 165 -12.27 10.28 5.11
N ASP A 166 -12.02 10.38 6.42
CA ASP A 166 -10.85 11.10 6.95
C ASP A 166 -9.53 10.51 6.46
N LEU A 167 -9.42 9.17 6.40
CA LEU A 167 -8.21 8.50 5.92
C LEU A 167 -8.01 8.67 4.42
N ILE A 168 -9.09 8.70 3.63
CA ILE A 168 -9.01 8.97 2.19
C ILE A 168 -8.52 10.41 1.95
N ILE A 169 -9.04 11.38 2.70
CA ILE A 169 -8.60 12.78 2.60
C ILE A 169 -7.13 12.93 3.03
N ASP A 170 -6.72 12.30 4.13
CA ASP A 170 -5.32 12.33 4.57
C ASP A 170 -4.39 11.71 3.52
N LEU A 171 -4.76 10.55 2.99
CA LEU A 171 -4.00 9.88 1.94
C LEU A 171 -3.83 10.77 0.70
N LEU A 172 -4.93 11.33 0.16
CA LEU A 172 -4.89 12.20 -1.00
C LEU A 172 -4.06 13.47 -0.76
N SER A 173 -4.20 14.08 0.42
CA SER A 173 -3.41 15.25 0.82
C SER A 173 -1.91 14.95 0.83
N LYS A 174 -1.52 13.79 1.38
CA LYS A 174 -0.11 13.35 1.40
C LYS A 174 0.41 13.02 0.00
N ILE A 175 -0.41 12.40 -0.86
CA ILE A 175 -0.08 12.11 -2.27
C ILE A 175 0.25 13.41 -3.00
N ILE A 176 -0.62 14.42 -2.87
CA ILE A 176 -0.42 15.73 -3.49
C ILE A 176 0.88 16.34 -2.98
N LYS A 177 1.09 16.37 -1.67
CA LYS A 177 2.29 16.93 -1.06
C LYS A 177 3.58 16.26 -1.57
N GLN A 178 3.58 14.94 -1.74
CA GLN A 178 4.81 14.20 -2.09
C GLN A 178 5.07 14.05 -3.58
N TYR A 179 4.03 13.95 -4.40
CA TYR A 179 4.20 13.64 -5.81
C TYR A 179 3.92 14.82 -6.73
N THR A 180 3.62 16.00 -6.19
CA THR A 180 3.55 17.22 -7.00
C THR A 180 4.87 18.03 -6.93
N PRO A 181 5.46 18.40 -8.09
CA PRO A 181 4.99 18.15 -9.45
C PRO A 181 5.21 16.70 -9.91
N LEU A 182 4.22 16.14 -10.62
CA LEU A 182 4.31 14.78 -11.19
C LEU A 182 5.34 14.74 -12.32
N SER A 183 6.04 13.61 -12.46
CA SER A 183 6.96 13.39 -13.57
C SER A 183 6.20 13.34 -14.91
N LYS A 184 6.88 13.70 -16.01
CA LYS A 184 6.28 13.69 -17.36
C LYS A 184 5.72 12.32 -17.73
N GLU A 185 6.44 11.26 -17.38
CA GLU A 185 6.05 9.87 -17.64
C GLU A 185 4.74 9.51 -16.93
N ILE A 186 4.60 9.89 -15.65
CA ILE A 186 3.37 9.64 -14.90
C ILE A 186 2.19 10.41 -15.50
N VAL A 187 2.38 11.69 -15.84
CA VAL A 187 1.34 12.51 -16.49
C VAL A 187 0.88 11.86 -17.80
N GLU A 188 1.82 11.34 -18.59
CA GLU A 188 1.53 10.70 -19.88
C GLU A 188 0.79 9.36 -19.73
N ILE A 189 1.14 8.54 -18.74
CA ILE A 189 0.40 7.29 -18.44
C ILE A 189 -1.03 7.61 -17.99
N LEU A 190 -1.19 8.63 -17.13
CA LEU A 190 -2.48 9.08 -16.64
C LEU A 190 -3.38 9.68 -17.72
N SER A 191 -2.80 10.24 -18.78
CA SER A 191 -3.56 10.89 -19.85
C SER A 191 -3.94 9.95 -21.01
N ARG A 192 -3.15 8.89 -21.24
CA ARG A 192 -3.34 7.92 -22.33
C ARG A 192 -4.41 6.86 -22.06
N THR A 193 -4.77 6.65 -20.81
CA THR A 193 -5.77 5.65 -20.44
C THR A 193 -7.18 6.16 -20.71
N SER A 194 -7.69 5.85 -21.91
CA SER A 194 -8.99 6.29 -22.41
C SER A 194 -10.19 5.89 -21.54
N THR A 195 -10.06 4.81 -20.76
CA THR A 195 -11.04 4.31 -19.79
C THR A 195 -10.73 4.70 -18.33
N SER A 196 -9.54 5.24 -18.07
CA SER A 196 -9.04 5.48 -16.71
C SER A 196 -8.43 6.88 -16.57
N LEU A 197 -9.17 7.90 -17.03
CA LEU A 197 -9.02 9.19 -16.36
C LEU A 197 -9.20 8.93 -14.87
N ILE A 198 -8.21 9.30 -14.06
CA ILE A 198 -8.25 9.38 -12.58
C ILE A 198 -9.66 9.80 -12.11
N ILE A 199 -10.28 10.64 -12.92
CA ILE A 199 -11.62 11.15 -12.76
C ILE A 199 -12.45 10.68 -13.95
N SER A 200 -13.00 9.46 -13.84
CA SER A 200 -13.95 8.97 -14.85
C SER A 200 -15.22 9.83 -14.84
N ILE A 201 -15.95 9.87 -15.95
CA ILE A 201 -17.26 10.54 -16.02
C ILE A 201 -18.19 10.01 -14.91
N ASN A 202 -18.13 8.70 -14.63
CA ASN A 202 -18.90 8.09 -13.54
C ASN A 202 -18.49 8.62 -12.17
N PHE A 203 -17.19 8.81 -11.92
CA PHE A 203 -16.67 9.37 -10.68
C PHE A 203 -17.10 10.83 -10.51
N LEU A 204 -17.00 11.66 -11.55
CA LEU A 204 -17.49 13.05 -11.54
C LEU A 204 -18.98 13.14 -11.29
N HIS A 205 -19.75 12.27 -11.94
CA HIS A 205 -21.19 12.21 -11.74
C HIS A 205 -21.52 11.85 -10.28
N GLN A 206 -20.80 10.90 -9.67
CA GLN A 206 -20.98 10.57 -8.25
C GLN A 206 -20.61 11.74 -7.33
N LEU A 207 -19.50 12.43 -7.58
CA LEU A 207 -19.14 13.65 -6.83
C LEU A 207 -20.26 14.70 -6.91
N LYS A 208 -20.79 14.95 -8.12
CA LYS A 208 -21.89 15.90 -8.32
C LYS A 208 -23.13 15.49 -7.54
N LEU A 209 -23.50 14.21 -7.58
CA LEU A 209 -24.61 13.68 -6.79
C LEU A 209 -24.39 13.86 -5.28
N TRP A 210 -23.18 13.59 -4.76
CA TRP A 210 -22.89 13.75 -3.33
C TRP A 210 -22.94 15.22 -2.88
N ILE A 211 -22.48 16.16 -3.71
CA ILE A 211 -22.60 17.60 -3.44
C ILE A 211 -24.07 18.04 -3.45
N GLN A 212 -24.86 17.52 -4.39
CA GLN A 212 -26.28 17.84 -4.51
C GLN A 212 -27.16 17.20 -3.43
N ASN A 213 -26.64 16.23 -2.69
CA ASN A 213 -27.37 15.54 -1.63
C ASN A 213 -27.37 16.39 -0.35
N ILE A 214 -28.23 17.41 -0.33
CA ILE A 214 -28.32 18.47 0.71
C ILE A 214 -28.57 17.91 2.12
N ASP A 215 -29.17 16.71 2.23
CA ASP A 215 -29.58 16.12 3.51
C ASP A 215 -28.40 15.57 4.34
N ASP A 216 -27.21 15.38 3.76
CA ASP A 216 -26.01 14.93 4.48
C ASP A 216 -24.86 15.94 4.34
N VAL A 217 -24.91 16.98 5.18
CA VAL A 217 -23.90 18.05 5.23
C VAL A 217 -22.47 17.50 5.37
N ARG A 218 -22.29 16.37 6.05
CA ARG A 218 -20.96 15.77 6.28
C ARG A 218 -20.45 15.06 5.04
N LEU A 219 -21.30 14.34 4.31
CA LEU A 219 -20.95 13.78 3.00
C LEU A 219 -20.63 14.90 1.99
N ALA A 220 -21.38 16.00 2.02
CA ALA A 220 -21.09 17.18 1.19
C ALA A 220 -19.72 17.79 1.53
N LEU A 221 -19.39 17.98 2.81
CA LEU A 221 -18.08 18.48 3.25
C LEU A 221 -16.93 17.53 2.87
N PHE A 222 -17.10 16.22 3.08
CA PHE A 222 -16.15 15.22 2.59
C PHE A 222 -15.92 15.36 1.08
N THR A 223 -17.00 15.52 0.32
CA THR A 223 -16.94 15.64 -1.14
C THR A 223 -16.21 16.90 -1.57
N ILE A 224 -16.40 18.02 -0.85
CA ILE A 224 -15.67 19.28 -1.10
C ILE A 224 -14.16 19.09 -0.84
N HIS A 225 -13.77 18.47 0.27
CA HIS A 225 -12.36 18.21 0.58
C HIS A 225 -11.70 17.23 -0.40
N LEU A 226 -12.45 16.19 -0.79
CA LEU A 226 -12.05 15.25 -1.83
C LEU A 226 -11.83 15.99 -3.15
N TRP A 227 -12.75 16.88 -3.49
CA TRP A 227 -12.68 17.70 -4.69
C TRP A 227 -11.47 18.63 -4.70
N GLU A 228 -11.19 19.33 -3.61
CA GLU A 228 -10.02 20.22 -3.50
C GLU A 228 -8.72 19.46 -3.81
N SER A 229 -8.55 18.30 -3.19
CA SER A 229 -7.41 17.42 -3.41
C SER A 229 -7.29 17.00 -4.88
N LEU A 230 -8.41 16.57 -5.47
CA LEU A 230 -8.46 16.13 -6.85
C LEU A 230 -8.25 17.27 -7.85
N ALA A 231 -8.78 18.46 -7.59
CA ALA A 231 -8.61 19.63 -8.43
C ALA A 231 -7.14 20.09 -8.46
N ILE A 232 -6.41 19.99 -7.35
CA ILE A 232 -4.97 20.24 -7.34
C ILE A 232 -4.23 19.22 -8.21
N LEU A 233 -4.58 17.94 -8.08
CA LEU A 233 -4.01 16.89 -8.91
C LEU A 233 -4.31 17.12 -10.41
N LEU A 234 -5.55 17.43 -10.75
CA LEU A 234 -6.04 17.68 -12.11
C LEU A 234 -5.47 18.95 -12.75
N SER A 235 -5.47 20.08 -12.04
CA SER A 235 -4.99 21.35 -12.57
C SER A 235 -3.55 21.24 -13.07
N ARG A 236 -2.74 20.39 -12.41
CA ARG A 236 -1.38 20.08 -12.83
C ARG A 236 -1.29 19.09 -14.00
N LEU A 237 -2.29 18.23 -14.19
CA LEU A 237 -2.46 17.41 -15.40
C LEU A 237 -2.88 18.27 -16.61
N ILE A 238 -3.73 19.29 -16.40
CA ILE A 238 -4.30 20.16 -17.44
C ILE A 238 -3.28 21.15 -18.02
N ILE A 239 -2.36 21.67 -17.19
CA ILE A 239 -1.31 22.63 -17.63
C ILE A 239 -0.41 22.07 -18.76
N ARG A 240 -0.48 20.76 -19.08
CA ARG A 240 0.22 20.15 -20.23
C ARG A 240 -0.69 19.71 -21.38
N GLY A 241 -1.66 20.54 -21.76
CA GLY A 241 -2.19 20.59 -23.14
C GLY A 241 -3.02 19.38 -23.60
N HIS A 242 -3.66 18.66 -22.69
CA HIS A 242 -4.61 17.62 -23.07
C HIS A 242 -6.00 18.24 -23.33
N THR A 243 -6.56 18.01 -24.51
CA THR A 243 -7.92 18.44 -24.91
C THR A 243 -9.01 17.97 -23.95
N LYS A 244 -8.81 16.81 -23.30
CA LYS A 244 -9.68 16.29 -22.23
C LYS A 244 -9.63 17.10 -20.93
N GLY A 245 -8.59 17.91 -20.73
CA GLY A 245 -8.50 18.84 -19.62
C GLY A 245 -9.61 19.89 -19.66
N ASN A 246 -10.02 20.31 -20.86
CA ASN A 246 -11.15 21.22 -21.05
C ASN A 246 -12.49 20.52 -20.79
N GLU A 247 -12.64 19.23 -21.10
CA GLU A 247 -13.85 18.45 -20.76
C GLU A 247 -13.99 18.27 -19.26
N ILE A 248 -12.87 18.01 -18.56
CA ILE A 248 -12.84 17.98 -17.11
C ILE A 248 -13.23 19.35 -16.58
N LEU A 249 -12.55 20.43 -16.99
CA LEU A 249 -12.86 21.81 -16.57
C LEU A 249 -14.31 22.20 -16.83
N ALA A 250 -14.91 21.81 -17.95
CA ALA A 250 -16.31 22.08 -18.25
C ALA A 250 -17.27 21.37 -17.26
N ILE A 251 -16.90 20.20 -16.72
CA ILE A 251 -17.67 19.53 -15.66
C ILE A 251 -17.41 20.18 -14.28
N ILE A 252 -16.27 20.85 -14.10
CA ILE A 252 -15.93 21.60 -12.87
C ILE A 252 -16.72 22.91 -12.79
N GLU A 253 -16.92 23.57 -13.93
CA GLU A 253 -17.61 24.85 -14.02
C GLU A 253 -19.14 24.75 -13.87
N ASP A 254 -19.73 23.54 -13.99
CA ASP A 254 -21.17 23.20 -13.98
C ASP A 254 -21.71 22.52 -12.70
#